data_AF-A0A371IUA1-F1
#
_entry.id   AF-A0A371IUA1-F1
#
_cell.length_a   1.000
_cell.length_b   1.000
_cell.length_c   1.000
_cell.angle_alpha   90.00
_cell.angle_beta   90.00
_cell.angle_gamma   90.00
#
_symmetry.space_group_name_H-M   'P 1'
#
loop_
_entity.id
_entity.type
_entity.pdbx_description
1 polymer ?
#
loop_
_entity_poly.entity_id
_entity_poly.type
_entity_poly.pdbx_seq_one_letter_code
_entity_poly.pdbx_strand_id
1 'polypeptide(L)'
;MFLQNKNNITAIKQLKSSSGLILGVGLGSNIQSEIMIGKGNSYEYLKDSKFGNQEFLNNGLIVDGFGNLSNDIIVDSDFDNRGRLGRVISTLKNNNKKCGIGINEQSAIMIKNNEGYVIGNNGVFIIDTSYANFNKEDKSEFEATNIKLNYLTSGDSINLKTMKVKTSKNEIDLNEDNNIYNSEDIFNSYETTKIITSLAKSNVNVAKGLTKEDDPRFTLLFNKNKDTSSYLENDKLTITNLVLNVTNSVVENIINKPVINAKDQTILLNKEFSLLKGVTAQDKEGNDLTKKIVVTKNTVNTKKLGTYNVCYEVTDSYGQSSTKEIKVEVVEEVEYENEVQNMENKVLKFISTYGYLGIIIAFMMSTFINRWDKMK
;
A
#
# COMPACT_ATOMS: atom_id res chain seq x y z
N MET A 1 -36.37 -17.35 2.77
CA MET A 1 -36.93 -18.58 2.17
C MET A 1 -38.43 -18.45 1.82
N PHE A 2 -39.30 -17.91 2.68
CA PHE A 2 -40.76 -17.78 2.41
C PHE A 2 -41.13 -16.89 1.20
N LEU A 3 -40.28 -15.92 0.83
CA LEU A 3 -40.53 -14.97 -0.28
C LEU A 3 -39.86 -15.34 -1.61
N GLN A 4 -39.08 -16.43 -1.67
CA GLN A 4 -38.34 -16.83 -2.88
C GLN A 4 -39.15 -17.67 -3.87
N ASN A 5 -40.45 -17.87 -3.64
CA ASN A 5 -41.31 -18.48 -4.67
C ASN A 5 -41.38 -17.57 -5.90
N LYS A 6 -41.26 -18.14 -7.11
CA LYS A 6 -41.27 -17.43 -8.40
C LYS A 6 -42.38 -16.38 -8.53
N ASN A 7 -43.56 -16.64 -7.98
CA ASN A 7 -44.69 -15.70 -8.02
C ASN A 7 -44.41 -14.41 -7.22
N ASN A 8 -43.79 -14.53 -6.05
CA ASN A 8 -43.46 -13.38 -5.19
C ASN A 8 -42.31 -12.55 -5.78
N ILE A 9 -41.28 -13.19 -6.31
CA ILE A 9 -40.17 -12.51 -7.00
C ILE A 9 -40.69 -11.78 -8.24
N THR A 10 -41.60 -12.40 -9.00
CA THR A 10 -42.22 -11.78 -10.19
C THR A 10 -43.06 -10.55 -9.81
N ALA A 11 -43.86 -10.64 -8.74
CA ALA A 11 -44.63 -9.50 -8.25
C ALA A 11 -43.74 -8.34 -7.76
N ILE A 12 -42.63 -8.63 -7.07
CA ILE A 12 -41.65 -7.62 -6.64
C ILE A 12 -40.98 -6.95 -7.86
N LYS A 13 -40.60 -7.73 -8.87
CA LYS A 13 -40.05 -7.21 -10.13
C LYS A 13 -41.06 -6.34 -10.89
N GLN A 14 -42.35 -6.73 -10.89
CA GLN A 14 -43.43 -5.93 -11.47
C GLN A 14 -43.65 -4.60 -10.73
N LEU A 15 -43.67 -4.59 -9.40
CA LEU A 15 -43.76 -3.36 -8.59
C LEU A 15 -42.61 -2.39 -8.89
N LYS A 16 -41.40 -2.90 -9.09
CA LYS A 16 -40.26 -2.07 -9.49
C LYS A 16 -40.45 -1.44 -10.87
N SER A 17 -40.97 -2.22 -11.84
CA SER A 17 -41.23 -1.74 -13.20
C SER A 17 -42.31 -0.65 -13.27
N SER A 18 -43.20 -0.58 -12.27
CA SER A 18 -44.28 0.40 -12.17
C SER A 18 -43.95 1.63 -11.32
N SER A 19 -42.66 1.97 -11.14
CA SER A 19 -42.20 3.08 -10.29
C SER A 19 -42.51 2.93 -8.78
N GLY A 20 -42.73 1.70 -8.30
CA GLY A 20 -42.94 1.42 -6.89
C GLY A 20 -41.67 1.58 -6.04
N LEU A 21 -41.84 2.00 -4.78
CA LEU A 21 -40.78 2.04 -3.79
C LEU A 21 -40.62 0.66 -3.12
N ILE A 22 -39.40 0.14 -3.08
CA ILE A 22 -39.04 -1.05 -2.31
C ILE A 22 -38.24 -0.61 -1.09
N LEU A 23 -38.72 -0.93 0.10
CA LEU A 23 -38.03 -0.64 1.37
C LEU A 23 -37.49 -1.93 1.98
N GLY A 24 -36.21 -1.92 2.33
CA GLY A 24 -35.54 -2.98 3.08
C GLY A 24 -35.02 -2.44 4.42
N VAL A 25 -35.16 -3.25 5.47
CA VAL A 25 -34.55 -2.99 6.79
C VAL A 25 -33.86 -4.28 7.24
N GLY A 26 -32.64 -4.17 7.78
CA GLY A 26 -31.84 -5.32 8.18
C GLY A 26 -31.60 -6.28 7.01
N LEU A 27 -31.94 -7.56 7.19
CA LEU A 27 -31.89 -8.57 6.12
C LEU A 27 -32.75 -8.20 4.89
N GLY A 28 -33.79 -7.38 5.06
CA GLY A 28 -34.58 -6.85 3.95
C GLY A 28 -33.78 -5.90 3.04
N SER A 29 -32.72 -5.28 3.56
CA SER A 29 -31.76 -4.52 2.75
C SER A 29 -30.79 -5.45 2.02
N ASN A 30 -30.26 -6.47 2.70
CA ASN A 30 -29.29 -7.40 2.13
C ASN A 30 -29.87 -8.16 0.92
N ILE A 31 -31.13 -8.62 1.04
CA ILE A 31 -31.82 -9.38 0.00
C ILE A 31 -32.10 -8.57 -1.27
N GLN A 32 -31.86 -7.25 -1.29
CA GLN A 32 -32.02 -6.45 -2.52
C GLN A 32 -30.95 -6.76 -3.57
N SER A 33 -29.81 -7.31 -3.16
CA SER A 33 -28.73 -7.77 -4.04
C SER A 33 -29.16 -9.02 -4.83
N GLU A 34 -28.39 -9.43 -5.85
CA GLU A 34 -28.61 -10.71 -6.54
C GLU A 34 -28.29 -11.90 -5.62
N ILE A 35 -27.24 -11.76 -4.82
CA ILE A 35 -26.84 -12.70 -3.76
C ILE A 35 -26.80 -11.99 -2.42
N MET A 36 -27.17 -12.69 -1.36
CA MET A 36 -27.19 -12.18 0.01
C MET A 36 -26.27 -12.99 0.91
N ILE A 37 -25.46 -12.30 1.71
CA ILE A 37 -24.73 -12.90 2.84
C ILE A 37 -25.76 -13.28 3.91
N GLY A 38 -25.99 -14.58 4.09
CA GLY A 38 -27.00 -15.12 5.01
C GLY A 38 -26.52 -15.22 6.45
N LYS A 39 -25.24 -15.60 6.68
CA LYS A 39 -24.64 -15.72 8.01
C LYS A 39 -23.10 -15.71 7.96
N GLY A 40 -22.49 -15.70 9.15
CA GLY A 40 -21.04 -15.76 9.37
C GLY A 40 -20.43 -14.39 9.72
N ASN A 41 -19.26 -14.43 10.35
CA ASN A 41 -18.50 -13.25 10.76
C ASN A 41 -17.40 -12.93 9.73
N SER A 42 -16.76 -11.77 9.84
CA SER A 42 -15.72 -11.35 8.90
C SER A 42 -14.45 -12.18 8.99
N TYR A 43 -14.05 -12.62 10.18
CA TYR A 43 -12.83 -13.40 10.36
C TYR A 43 -12.89 -14.74 9.60
N GLU A 44 -13.97 -15.50 9.75
CA GLU A 44 -14.16 -16.78 9.05
C GLU A 44 -14.14 -16.61 7.52
N TYR A 45 -14.71 -15.52 7.02
CA TYR A 45 -14.70 -15.20 5.58
C TYR A 45 -13.31 -14.82 5.05
N LEU A 46 -12.42 -14.29 5.88
CA LEU A 46 -11.03 -14.04 5.51
C LEU A 46 -10.16 -15.31 5.69
N LYS A 47 -10.43 -16.10 6.72
CA LYS A 47 -9.66 -17.31 7.03
C LYS A 47 -9.85 -18.42 5.98
N ASP A 48 -11.07 -18.62 5.51
CA ASP A 48 -11.38 -19.68 4.55
C ASP A 48 -11.87 -19.08 3.22
N SER A 49 -11.05 -19.25 2.17
CA SER A 49 -11.36 -18.77 0.82
C SER A 49 -12.63 -19.39 0.23
N LYS A 50 -13.16 -20.47 0.80
CA LYS A 50 -14.42 -21.10 0.42
C LYS A 50 -15.65 -20.34 0.93
N PHE A 51 -15.50 -19.59 2.02
CA PHE A 51 -16.62 -18.82 2.58
C PHE A 51 -17.00 -17.69 1.63
N GLY A 52 -18.30 -17.48 1.44
CA GLY A 52 -18.80 -16.50 0.49
C GLY A 52 -18.86 -16.96 -0.96
N ASN A 53 -18.46 -18.19 -1.31
CA ASN A 53 -18.70 -18.76 -2.65
C ASN A 53 -20.17 -19.25 -2.78
N GLN A 54 -20.76 -19.10 -3.96
CA GLN A 54 -22.09 -19.62 -4.32
C GLN A 54 -22.18 -21.16 -4.22
N GLU A 55 -21.07 -21.90 -4.28
CA GLU A 55 -21.08 -23.35 -4.05
C GLU A 55 -21.60 -23.74 -2.65
N PHE A 56 -21.67 -22.77 -1.71
CA PHE A 56 -22.26 -22.93 -0.39
C PHE A 56 -23.65 -22.32 -0.23
N LEU A 57 -24.38 -22.08 -1.33
CA LEU A 57 -25.80 -21.71 -1.34
C LEU A 57 -26.62 -22.64 -0.42
N ASN A 58 -26.29 -23.93 -0.42
CA ASN A 58 -26.97 -24.96 0.39
C ASN A 58 -26.66 -24.90 1.90
N ASN A 59 -25.57 -24.23 2.31
CA ASN A 59 -25.20 -24.10 3.72
C ASN A 59 -25.72 -22.81 4.37
N GLY A 60 -26.40 -21.94 3.60
CA GLY A 60 -26.98 -20.68 4.05
C GLY A 60 -25.97 -19.57 4.36
N LEU A 61 -24.72 -19.73 3.94
CA LEU A 61 -23.69 -18.68 4.01
C LEU A 61 -23.99 -17.58 2.98
N ILE A 62 -24.25 -18.00 1.74
CA ILE A 62 -24.80 -17.17 0.66
C ILE A 62 -26.19 -17.71 0.35
N VAL A 63 -27.14 -16.83 0.02
CA VAL A 63 -28.49 -17.18 -0.41
C VAL A 63 -28.94 -16.27 -1.54
N ASP A 64 -29.87 -16.72 -2.37
CA ASP A 64 -30.40 -15.91 -3.46
C ASP A 64 -31.11 -14.65 -2.92
N GLY A 65 -30.77 -13.51 -3.50
CA GLY A 65 -31.51 -12.27 -3.28
C GLY A 65 -32.60 -12.05 -4.33
N PHE A 66 -33.22 -10.88 -4.28
CA PHE A 66 -34.23 -10.44 -5.23
C PHE A 66 -33.64 -9.88 -6.52
N GLY A 67 -32.35 -9.51 -6.53
CA GLY A 67 -31.70 -8.93 -7.70
C GLY A 67 -32.32 -7.59 -8.10
N ASN A 68 -32.67 -6.76 -7.12
CA ASN A 68 -33.23 -5.43 -7.34
C ASN A 68 -32.14 -4.38 -7.61
N LEU A 69 -30.87 -4.68 -7.37
CA LEU A 69 -29.74 -3.81 -7.67
C LEU A 69 -28.98 -4.31 -8.90
N SER A 70 -27.97 -3.56 -9.35
CA SER A 70 -27.02 -4.05 -10.35
C SER A 70 -26.41 -5.37 -9.88
N ASN A 71 -26.17 -6.30 -10.80
CA ASN A 71 -25.57 -7.60 -10.47
C ASN A 71 -24.21 -7.44 -9.79
N ASP A 72 -23.49 -6.34 -10.00
CA ASP A 72 -22.18 -6.08 -9.38
C ASP A 72 -22.24 -5.64 -7.91
N ILE A 73 -23.44 -5.45 -7.33
CA ILE A 73 -23.64 -4.90 -5.99
C ILE A 73 -24.01 -5.98 -4.97
N ILE A 74 -23.32 -5.95 -3.82
CA ILE A 74 -23.67 -6.68 -2.60
C ILE A 74 -23.98 -5.69 -1.49
N VAL A 75 -25.10 -5.89 -0.79
CA VAL A 75 -25.54 -5.07 0.34
C VAL A 75 -25.43 -5.87 1.64
N ASP A 76 -24.94 -5.21 2.68
CA ASP A 76 -24.93 -5.76 4.03
C ASP A 76 -25.31 -4.70 5.09
N SER A 77 -26.34 -4.98 5.88
CA SER A 77 -26.84 -4.14 6.97
C SER A 77 -26.08 -4.38 8.27
N ASP A 78 -26.36 -3.60 9.32
CA ASP A 78 -25.71 -3.69 10.63
C ASP A 78 -24.18 -3.80 10.51
N PHE A 79 -23.64 -3.02 9.58
CA PHE A 79 -22.36 -3.32 8.95
C PHE A 79 -21.18 -3.23 9.92
N ASP A 80 -20.72 -2.02 10.26
CA ASP A 80 -19.54 -1.86 11.12
C ASP A 80 -19.86 -2.11 12.59
N ASN A 81 -21.11 -1.90 13.01
CA ASN A 81 -21.54 -2.24 14.36
C ASN A 81 -21.46 -3.74 14.67
N ARG A 82 -21.36 -4.59 13.63
CA ARG A 82 -21.08 -6.03 13.76
C ARG A 82 -19.79 -6.45 13.03
N GLY A 83 -18.90 -5.50 12.73
CA GLY A 83 -17.59 -5.77 12.12
C GLY A 83 -17.66 -6.53 10.80
N ARG A 84 -18.57 -6.17 9.89
CA ARG A 84 -18.90 -6.95 8.67
C ARG A 84 -18.05 -6.63 7.43
N LEU A 85 -16.98 -5.86 7.58
CA LEU A 85 -16.12 -5.44 6.46
C LEU A 85 -15.47 -6.63 5.75
N GLY A 86 -14.82 -7.53 6.49
CA GLY A 86 -14.10 -8.66 5.90
C GLY A 86 -15.00 -9.61 5.12
N ARG A 87 -16.21 -9.91 5.64
CA ARG A 87 -17.15 -10.81 4.94
C ARG A 87 -17.67 -10.22 3.64
N VAL A 88 -17.92 -8.91 3.58
CA VAL A 88 -18.34 -8.27 2.33
C VAL A 88 -17.20 -8.31 1.31
N ILE A 89 -15.98 -7.94 1.69
CA ILE A 89 -14.82 -7.96 0.81
C ILE A 89 -14.56 -9.37 0.24
N SER A 90 -14.57 -10.39 1.09
CA SER A 90 -14.40 -11.78 0.67
C SER A 90 -15.51 -12.24 -0.27
N THR A 91 -16.77 -11.88 0.01
CA THR A 91 -17.89 -12.20 -0.86
C THR A 91 -17.78 -11.51 -2.23
N LEU A 92 -17.31 -10.26 -2.28
CA LEU A 92 -17.06 -9.55 -3.54
C LEU A 92 -16.03 -10.29 -4.40
N LYS A 93 -14.89 -10.69 -3.80
CA LYS A 93 -13.85 -11.48 -4.47
C LYS A 93 -14.45 -12.78 -5.04
N ASN A 94 -15.08 -13.57 -4.18
CA ASN A 94 -15.50 -14.95 -4.48
C ASN A 94 -16.68 -15.03 -5.46
N ASN A 95 -17.35 -13.91 -5.74
CA ASN A 95 -18.45 -13.85 -6.71
C ASN A 95 -18.18 -12.89 -7.87
N ASN A 96 -16.92 -12.44 -8.02
CA ASN A 96 -16.49 -11.50 -9.07
C ASN A 96 -17.39 -10.24 -9.14
N LYS A 97 -17.76 -9.72 -7.97
CA LYS A 97 -18.58 -8.51 -7.82
C LYS A 97 -17.68 -7.31 -7.50
N LYS A 98 -18.13 -6.10 -7.87
CA LYS A 98 -17.29 -4.89 -7.84
C LYS A 98 -17.63 -3.91 -6.74
N CYS A 99 -18.82 -3.98 -6.16
CA CYS A 99 -19.33 -2.96 -5.25
C CYS A 99 -20.01 -3.58 -4.01
N GLY A 100 -19.48 -3.29 -2.84
CA GLY A 100 -20.11 -3.56 -1.56
C GLY A 100 -20.75 -2.30 -0.99
N ILE A 101 -21.96 -2.42 -0.45
CA ILE A 101 -22.66 -1.36 0.29
C ILE A 101 -22.88 -1.84 1.73
N GLY A 102 -22.08 -1.32 2.65
CA GLY A 102 -22.20 -1.59 4.08
C GLY A 102 -23.03 -0.52 4.77
N ILE A 103 -24.23 -0.85 5.24
CA ILE A 103 -25.15 0.10 5.89
C ILE A 103 -25.03 -0.06 7.40
N ASN A 104 -24.52 0.97 8.10
CA ASN A 104 -24.52 0.97 9.57
C ASN A 104 -25.95 1.14 10.11
N GLU A 105 -26.16 0.76 11.38
CA GLU A 105 -27.41 1.03 12.08
C GLU A 105 -27.80 2.52 12.00
N GLN A 106 -29.11 2.80 12.05
CA GLN A 106 -29.67 4.16 11.95
C GLN A 106 -29.25 4.93 10.69
N SER A 107 -28.89 4.21 9.63
CA SER A 107 -28.54 4.78 8.32
C SER A 107 -29.31 4.08 7.21
N ALA A 108 -29.49 4.75 6.08
CA ALA A 108 -30.05 4.18 4.88
C ALA A 108 -29.41 4.80 3.64
N ILE A 109 -29.49 4.06 2.54
CA ILE A 109 -29.15 4.54 1.21
C ILE A 109 -30.35 4.35 0.28
N MET A 110 -30.85 5.44 -0.27
CA MET A 110 -31.89 5.40 -1.30
C MET A 110 -31.21 5.30 -2.66
N ILE A 111 -31.58 4.31 -3.48
CA ILE A 111 -30.97 4.12 -4.80
C ILE A 111 -32.00 4.37 -5.89
N LYS A 112 -31.71 5.32 -6.79
CA LYS A 112 -32.52 5.66 -7.96
C LYS A 112 -31.61 5.90 -9.17
N ASN A 113 -31.83 5.18 -10.27
CA ASN A 113 -31.08 5.36 -11.52
C ASN A 113 -29.55 5.31 -11.34
N ASN A 114 -29.04 4.36 -10.53
CA ASN A 114 -27.63 4.23 -10.12
C ASN A 114 -27.07 5.36 -9.24
N GLU A 115 -27.88 6.34 -8.83
CA GLU A 115 -27.50 7.31 -7.81
C GLU A 115 -27.96 6.81 -6.44
N GLY A 116 -27.03 6.73 -5.50
CA GLY A 116 -27.28 6.45 -4.10
C GLY A 116 -27.28 7.74 -3.29
N TYR A 117 -28.27 7.91 -2.40
CA TYR A 117 -28.41 9.07 -1.52
C TYR A 117 -28.40 8.59 -0.07
N VAL A 118 -27.46 9.08 0.73
CA VAL A 118 -27.27 8.64 2.12
C VAL A 118 -28.09 9.51 3.06
N ILE A 119 -28.80 8.87 3.98
CA ILE A 119 -29.59 9.50 5.03
C ILE A 119 -29.37 8.78 6.37
N GLY A 120 -29.52 9.51 7.46
CA GLY A 120 -29.52 8.96 8.82
C GLY A 120 -28.41 9.48 9.74
N ASN A 121 -28.22 8.78 10.85
CA ASN A 121 -27.37 9.25 11.94
C ASN A 121 -25.91 8.81 11.79
N ASN A 122 -25.69 7.58 11.34
CA ASN A 122 -24.36 7.05 11.08
C ASN A 122 -24.05 7.19 9.57
N GLY A 123 -23.30 6.24 9.02
CA GLY A 123 -22.88 6.29 7.63
C GLY A 123 -23.04 4.97 6.87
N VAL A 124 -22.75 5.06 5.58
CA VAL A 124 -22.76 3.95 4.64
C VAL A 124 -21.37 3.83 4.04
N PHE A 125 -20.83 2.62 4.08
CA PHE A 125 -19.59 2.25 3.41
C PHE A 125 -19.87 1.86 1.97
N ILE A 126 -19.09 2.41 1.05
CA ILE A 126 -19.00 1.93 -0.33
C ILE A 126 -17.62 1.31 -0.53
N ILE A 127 -17.61 0.03 -0.86
CA ILE A 127 -16.41 -0.80 -1.04
C ILE A 127 -16.29 -1.07 -2.53
N ASP A 128 -15.35 -0.42 -3.19
CA ASP A 128 -15.08 -0.57 -4.62
C ASP A 128 -13.84 -1.46 -4.83
N THR A 129 -14.05 -2.62 -5.44
CA THR A 129 -13.00 -3.60 -5.75
C THR A 129 -12.55 -3.54 -7.21
N SER A 130 -13.00 -2.55 -7.99
CA SER A 130 -12.67 -2.42 -9.42
C SER A 130 -11.17 -2.30 -9.71
N TYR A 131 -10.38 -1.86 -8.73
CA TYR A 131 -8.93 -1.72 -8.82
C TYR A 131 -8.18 -2.66 -7.87
N ALA A 132 -8.91 -3.53 -7.16
CA ALA A 132 -8.32 -4.39 -6.16
C ALA A 132 -7.52 -5.52 -6.80
N ASN A 133 -6.37 -5.85 -6.21
CA ASN A 133 -5.64 -7.07 -6.53
C ASN A 133 -5.88 -8.07 -5.41
N PHE A 134 -6.53 -9.17 -5.75
CA PHE A 134 -6.70 -10.31 -4.84
C PHE A 134 -5.63 -11.35 -5.13
N ASN A 135 -5.22 -12.08 -4.09
CA ASN A 135 -4.43 -13.28 -4.32
C ASN A 135 -5.20 -14.33 -5.12
N LYS A 136 -4.44 -15.17 -5.84
CA LYS A 136 -4.96 -16.31 -6.60
C LYS A 136 -5.68 -17.30 -5.68
N GLU A 137 -6.67 -17.98 -6.22
CA GLU A 137 -7.54 -18.94 -5.50
C GLU A 137 -6.76 -20.05 -4.79
N ASP A 138 -5.57 -20.40 -5.28
CA ASP A 138 -4.73 -21.49 -4.75
C ASP A 138 -3.95 -21.11 -3.47
N LYS A 139 -3.94 -19.83 -3.06
CA LYS A 139 -3.32 -19.44 -1.78
C LYS A 139 -4.27 -19.71 -0.63
N SER A 140 -3.73 -20.27 0.46
CA SER A 140 -4.50 -20.66 1.66
C SER A 140 -5.06 -19.50 2.46
N GLU A 141 -4.51 -18.29 2.34
CA GLU A 141 -4.78 -17.18 3.26
C GLU A 141 -5.20 -15.93 2.49
N PHE A 142 -6.27 -15.23 2.90
CA PHE A 142 -6.80 -14.10 2.15
C PHE A 142 -5.87 -12.88 2.11
N GLU A 143 -5.62 -12.37 0.91
CA GLU A 143 -4.91 -11.11 0.69
C GLU A 143 -5.65 -10.26 -0.35
N ALA A 144 -5.77 -8.96 -0.08
CA ALA A 144 -6.29 -8.00 -1.03
C ALA A 144 -5.55 -6.68 -0.89
N THR A 145 -5.24 -6.05 -2.02
CA THR A 145 -4.66 -4.70 -2.04
C THR A 145 -5.48 -3.79 -2.92
N ASN A 146 -5.38 -2.48 -2.69
CA ASN A 146 -5.98 -1.46 -3.54
C ASN A 146 -7.52 -1.52 -3.62
N ILE A 147 -8.18 -1.93 -2.53
CA ILE A 147 -9.63 -1.76 -2.38
C ILE A 147 -9.89 -0.29 -2.06
N LYS A 148 -10.81 0.34 -2.79
CA LYS A 148 -11.23 1.72 -2.49
C LYS A 148 -12.40 1.72 -1.53
N LEU A 149 -12.28 2.47 -0.46
CA LEU A 149 -13.30 2.64 0.56
C LEU A 149 -13.78 4.09 0.58
N ASN A 150 -15.09 4.27 0.50
CA ASN A 150 -15.73 5.55 0.79
C ASN A 150 -16.65 5.37 2.01
N TYR A 151 -16.60 6.31 2.93
CA TYR A 151 -17.53 6.40 4.06
C TYR A 151 -18.38 7.64 3.89
N LEU A 152 -19.67 7.44 3.63
CA LEU A 152 -20.62 8.49 3.30
C LEU A 152 -21.60 8.68 4.44
N THR A 153 -21.94 9.92 4.75
CA THR A 153 -22.91 10.27 5.80
C THR A 153 -24.07 11.07 5.20
N SER A 154 -25.09 11.34 6.02
CA SER A 154 -26.30 12.03 5.58
C SER A 154 -26.00 13.27 4.73
N GLY A 155 -26.72 13.40 3.61
CA GLY A 155 -26.55 14.49 2.64
C GLY A 155 -25.61 14.16 1.48
N ASP A 156 -24.80 13.09 1.58
CA ASP A 156 -23.94 12.66 0.48
C ASP A 156 -24.70 11.87 -0.58
N SER A 157 -24.19 11.93 -1.81
CA SER A 157 -24.64 11.06 -2.89
C SER A 157 -23.46 10.42 -3.64
N ILE A 158 -23.73 9.31 -4.29
CA ILE A 158 -22.75 8.57 -5.08
C ILE A 158 -23.36 7.99 -6.35
N ASN A 159 -22.67 8.13 -7.47
CA ASN A 159 -22.97 7.36 -8.67
C ASN A 159 -22.35 5.97 -8.55
N LEU A 160 -23.17 4.93 -8.40
CA LEU A 160 -22.76 3.54 -8.16
C LEU A 160 -22.16 2.84 -9.40
N LYS A 161 -22.15 3.50 -10.56
CA LYS A 161 -21.47 3.02 -11.78
C LYS A 161 -20.06 3.60 -11.89
N THR A 162 -19.90 4.89 -11.59
CA THR A 162 -18.61 5.58 -11.69
C THR A 162 -17.87 5.69 -10.36
N MET A 163 -18.50 5.28 -9.26
CA MET A 163 -18.05 5.45 -7.87
C MET A 163 -17.72 6.91 -7.51
N LYS A 164 -18.33 7.88 -8.21
CA LYS A 164 -18.06 9.30 -7.98
C LYS A 164 -18.98 9.82 -6.87
N VAL A 165 -18.38 10.25 -5.78
CA VAL A 165 -19.06 10.87 -4.64
C VAL A 165 -19.34 12.35 -4.93
N LYS A 166 -20.47 12.84 -4.44
CA LYS A 166 -20.82 14.27 -4.38
C LYS A 166 -21.22 14.59 -2.94
N THR A 167 -20.60 15.62 -2.38
CA THR A 167 -20.88 16.13 -1.04
C THR A 167 -20.90 17.66 -1.09
N SER A 168 -21.77 18.27 -0.29
CA SER A 168 -21.79 19.72 -0.07
C SER A 168 -20.99 20.15 1.16
N LYS A 169 -20.45 19.18 1.91
CA LYS A 169 -19.69 19.42 3.13
C LYS A 169 -18.36 20.10 2.80
N ASN A 170 -17.82 20.85 3.76
CA ASN A 170 -16.53 21.50 3.59
C ASN A 170 -15.40 20.47 3.66
N GLU A 171 -14.46 20.55 2.72
CA GLU A 171 -13.24 19.76 2.78
C GLU A 171 -12.43 20.17 4.02
N ILE A 172 -11.88 19.18 4.72
CA ILE A 172 -11.05 19.40 5.90
C ILE A 172 -9.62 19.04 5.57
N ASP A 173 -8.71 19.98 5.78
CA ASP A 173 -7.27 19.77 5.73
C ASP A 173 -6.77 19.67 7.19
N LEU A 174 -6.46 18.45 7.63
CA LEU A 174 -6.22 18.18 9.06
C LEU A 174 -4.74 17.89 9.32
N ASN A 175 -4.08 18.90 9.89
CA ASN A 175 -2.66 18.91 10.26
C ASN A 175 -2.43 18.97 11.79
N GLU A 176 -3.45 18.70 12.61
CA GLU A 176 -3.43 19.10 14.03
C GLU A 176 -3.18 17.97 15.05
N ASP A 177 -3.33 16.69 14.67
CA ASP A 177 -3.12 15.56 15.60
C ASP A 177 -2.28 14.42 14.99
N ASN A 178 -1.20 14.06 15.68
CA ASN A 178 -0.34 12.91 15.34
C ASN A 178 -0.88 11.60 15.91
N ASN A 179 -1.86 11.65 16.83
CA ASN A 179 -2.38 10.46 17.48
C ASN A 179 -3.33 9.73 16.54
N ILE A 180 -2.94 8.51 16.17
CA ILE A 180 -3.75 7.62 15.37
C ILE A 180 -4.35 6.50 16.23
N TYR A 181 -5.64 6.26 16.06
CA TYR A 181 -6.31 5.10 16.64
C TYR A 181 -6.04 3.86 15.78
N ASN A 182 -5.48 2.83 16.40
CA ASN A 182 -5.32 1.51 15.82
C ASN A 182 -6.10 0.49 16.66
N SER A 183 -6.70 -0.50 16.01
CA SER A 183 -7.48 -1.53 16.68
C SER A 183 -6.72 -2.84 16.80
N GLU A 184 -6.90 -3.53 17.92
CA GLU A 184 -6.45 -4.91 18.14
C GLU A 184 -7.56 -5.95 17.90
N ASP A 185 -8.78 -5.49 17.60
CA ASP A 185 -9.95 -6.32 17.25
C ASP A 185 -10.85 -5.58 16.25
N ILE A 186 -10.39 -5.49 15.01
CA ILE A 186 -11.02 -4.71 13.93
C ILE A 186 -12.46 -5.13 13.60
N PHE A 187 -12.88 -6.33 13.99
CA PHE A 187 -14.25 -6.80 13.77
C PHE A 187 -15.15 -6.64 15.01
N ASN A 188 -14.69 -5.94 16.04
CA ASN A 188 -15.54 -5.45 17.11
C ASN A 188 -16.38 -4.24 16.65
N SER A 189 -17.37 -3.87 17.45
CA SER A 189 -18.38 -2.88 17.09
C SER A 189 -17.76 -1.50 16.82
N TYR A 190 -17.99 -1.00 15.60
CA TYR A 190 -17.60 0.32 15.11
C TYR A 190 -16.08 0.57 15.00
N GLU A 191 -15.25 -0.47 15.07
CA GLU A 191 -13.79 -0.32 15.04
C GLU A 191 -13.29 0.23 13.71
N THR A 192 -13.88 -0.17 12.58
CA THR A 192 -13.52 0.40 11.26
C THR A 192 -13.80 1.89 11.25
N THR A 193 -14.99 2.32 11.70
CA THR A 193 -15.40 3.73 11.73
C THR A 193 -14.48 4.55 12.63
N LYS A 194 -14.09 4.03 13.81
CA LYS A 194 -13.13 4.70 14.70
C LYS A 194 -11.78 4.92 14.04
N ILE A 195 -11.22 3.88 13.41
CA ILE A 195 -9.92 3.97 12.73
C ILE A 195 -9.98 5.00 11.62
N ILE A 196 -10.93 4.89 10.68
CA ILE A 196 -10.96 5.80 9.52
C ILE A 196 -11.30 7.23 9.94
N THR A 197 -12.09 7.42 10.99
CA THR A 197 -12.38 8.75 11.55
C THR A 197 -11.14 9.38 12.16
N SER A 198 -10.39 8.61 12.95
CA SER A 198 -9.11 9.07 13.52
C SER A 198 -8.09 9.36 12.41
N LEU A 199 -8.00 8.49 11.39
CA LEU A 199 -7.10 8.66 10.26
C LEU A 199 -7.44 9.88 9.38
N ALA A 200 -8.72 10.10 9.12
CA ALA A 200 -9.19 11.28 8.39
C ALA A 200 -8.88 12.56 9.15
N LYS A 201 -8.84 12.50 10.49
CA LYS A 201 -8.58 13.63 11.37
C LYS A 201 -7.11 13.87 11.74
N SER A 202 -6.22 12.93 11.43
CA SER A 202 -4.81 13.03 11.73
C SER A 202 -3.99 13.47 10.51
N ASN A 203 -2.72 13.83 10.73
CA ASN A 203 -1.74 14.04 9.66
C ASN A 203 -1.01 12.75 9.24
N VAL A 204 -1.33 11.62 9.88
CA VAL A 204 -0.72 10.31 9.59
C VAL A 204 -1.37 9.73 8.35
N ASN A 205 -0.61 9.05 7.49
CA ASN A 205 -1.14 8.49 6.23
C ASN A 205 -1.65 7.05 6.34
N VAL A 206 -1.37 6.35 7.43
CA VAL A 206 -1.77 4.95 7.61
C VAL A 206 -2.29 4.68 9.02
N ALA A 207 -3.33 3.88 9.10
CA ALA A 207 -3.84 3.30 10.34
C ALA A 207 -4.11 1.81 10.15
N LYS A 208 -4.07 1.04 11.24
CA LYS A 208 -4.23 -0.41 11.21
C LYS A 208 -5.34 -0.90 12.13
N GLY A 209 -6.03 -1.95 11.68
CA GLY A 209 -6.88 -2.78 12.50
C GLY A 209 -6.41 -4.24 12.41
N LEU A 210 -6.04 -4.83 13.53
CA LEU A 210 -5.71 -6.24 13.63
C LEU A 210 -6.96 -7.04 13.97
N THR A 211 -7.06 -8.27 13.46
CA THR A 211 -8.01 -9.23 14.01
C THR A 211 -7.59 -9.61 15.42
N LYS A 212 -8.59 -9.97 16.23
CA LYS A 212 -8.38 -10.46 17.60
C LYS A 212 -7.68 -11.82 17.59
N GLU A 213 -7.98 -12.63 16.59
CA GLU A 213 -7.43 -13.96 16.40
C GLU A 213 -5.99 -13.90 15.89
N ASP A 214 -5.19 -14.89 16.29
CA ASP A 214 -3.75 -14.95 15.97
C ASP A 214 -3.38 -15.99 14.88
N ASP A 215 -4.33 -16.81 14.40
CA ASP A 215 -4.06 -17.94 13.47
C ASP A 215 -5.11 -18.09 12.34
N PRO A 216 -4.89 -17.47 11.16
CA PRO A 216 -3.91 -16.43 10.93
C PRO A 216 -4.39 -15.08 11.48
N ARG A 217 -3.47 -14.23 11.93
CA ARG A 217 -3.79 -12.84 12.28
C ARG A 217 -3.87 -11.98 11.03
N PHE A 218 -5.03 -11.41 10.73
CA PHE A 218 -5.16 -10.44 9.65
C PHE A 218 -4.90 -9.01 10.13
N THR A 219 -4.29 -8.23 9.25
CA THR A 219 -4.12 -6.79 9.34
C THR A 219 -4.92 -6.14 8.22
N LEU A 220 -5.81 -5.21 8.60
CA LEU A 220 -6.47 -4.27 7.70
C LEU A 220 -5.74 -2.93 7.79
N LEU A 221 -5.16 -2.48 6.69
CA LEU A 221 -4.46 -1.20 6.60
C LEU A 221 -5.27 -0.20 5.80
N PHE A 222 -5.55 0.92 6.44
CA PHE A 222 -6.27 2.05 5.87
C PHE A 222 -5.24 3.13 5.54
N ASN A 223 -5.15 3.49 4.26
CA ASN A 223 -4.12 4.40 3.75
C ASN A 223 -4.78 5.60 3.08
N LYS A 224 -4.32 6.79 3.46
CA LYS A 224 -4.58 8.02 2.70
C LYS A 224 -3.57 8.12 1.57
N ASN A 225 -4.03 8.52 0.40
CA ASN A 225 -3.18 8.88 -0.73
C ASN A 225 -3.62 10.25 -1.27
N LYS A 226 -3.01 10.67 -2.38
CA LYS A 226 -3.32 11.95 -3.04
C LYS A 226 -4.77 12.11 -3.52
N ASP A 227 -5.50 11.02 -3.69
CA ASP A 227 -6.89 11.01 -4.15
C ASP A 227 -7.87 10.93 -2.96
N THR A 228 -7.37 10.70 -1.74
CA THR A 228 -8.17 10.64 -0.52
C THR A 228 -8.54 12.05 -0.06
N SER A 229 -9.83 12.34 0.04
CA SER A 229 -10.36 13.57 0.62
C SER A 229 -11.31 13.28 1.77
N SER A 230 -11.31 14.18 2.75
CA SER A 230 -12.20 14.14 3.91
C SER A 230 -13.02 15.42 3.97
N TYR A 231 -14.28 15.32 4.40
CA TYR A 231 -15.20 16.45 4.49
C TYR A 231 -16.00 16.37 5.79
N LEU A 232 -16.29 17.51 6.42
CA LEU A 232 -17.00 17.56 7.68
C LEU A 232 -17.99 18.73 7.72
N GLU A 233 -19.20 18.43 8.19
CA GLU A 233 -20.20 19.44 8.50
C GLU A 233 -21.12 18.89 9.59
N ASN A 234 -21.35 19.64 10.67
CA ASN A 234 -22.26 19.25 11.77
C ASN A 234 -22.00 17.82 12.29
N ASP A 235 -20.73 17.48 12.55
CA ASP A 235 -20.25 16.15 12.97
C ASP A 235 -20.49 14.99 11.99
N LYS A 236 -20.95 15.28 10.77
CA LYS A 236 -21.12 14.30 9.69
C LYS A 236 -19.85 14.24 8.84
N LEU A 237 -19.02 13.24 9.11
CA LEU A 237 -17.78 13.00 8.38
C LEU A 237 -18.05 12.25 7.07
N THR A 238 -17.40 12.67 5.99
CA THR A 238 -17.35 11.96 4.72
C THR A 238 -15.90 11.70 4.37
N ILE A 239 -15.57 10.47 3.99
CA ILE A 239 -14.22 10.08 3.56
C ILE A 239 -14.35 9.44 2.19
N THR A 240 -13.53 9.88 1.24
CA THR A 240 -13.55 9.40 -0.14
C THR A 240 -12.21 8.81 -0.54
N ASN A 241 -12.22 7.77 -1.36
CA ASN A 241 -11.03 7.13 -1.93
C ASN A 241 -9.95 6.72 -0.91
N LEU A 242 -10.34 6.27 0.28
CA LEU A 242 -9.40 5.68 1.21
C LEU A 242 -8.97 4.31 0.66
N VAL A 243 -7.68 3.98 0.76
CA VAL A 243 -7.17 2.71 0.25
C VAL A 243 -7.09 1.68 1.37
N LEU A 244 -7.78 0.56 1.19
CA LEU A 244 -7.76 -0.58 2.10
C LEU A 244 -6.92 -1.73 1.53
N ASN A 245 -5.97 -2.20 2.33
CA ASN A 245 -5.24 -3.44 2.10
C ASN A 245 -5.56 -4.43 3.23
N VAL A 246 -5.71 -5.70 2.89
CA VAL A 246 -5.91 -6.82 3.81
C VAL A 246 -4.78 -7.82 3.59
N THR A 247 -4.08 -8.17 4.65
CA THR A 247 -3.01 -9.17 4.63
C THR A 247 -2.98 -9.92 5.94
N ASN A 248 -2.36 -11.08 5.97
CA ASN A 248 -2.06 -11.83 7.17
C ASN A 248 -0.57 -11.75 7.57
N SER A 249 0.20 -10.89 6.91
CA SER A 249 1.60 -10.64 7.21
C SER A 249 1.77 -9.66 8.38
N VAL A 250 2.88 -9.78 9.10
CA VAL A 250 3.21 -8.94 10.25
C VAL A 250 3.36 -7.48 9.80
N VAL A 251 2.64 -6.56 10.44
CA VAL A 251 2.56 -5.12 10.12
C VAL A 251 3.92 -4.45 9.84
N GLU A 252 4.97 -4.85 10.56
CA GLU A 252 6.32 -4.30 10.35
C GLU A 252 6.77 -4.39 8.89
N ASN A 253 6.37 -5.44 8.19
CA ASN A 253 6.71 -5.65 6.79
C ASN A 253 6.07 -4.63 5.86
N ILE A 254 4.92 -4.09 6.24
CA ILE A 254 4.07 -3.30 5.35
C ILE A 254 4.41 -1.81 5.45
N ILE A 255 4.88 -1.36 6.61
CA ILE A 255 5.26 0.04 6.84
C ILE A 255 6.76 0.28 6.65
N ASN A 256 7.60 -0.75 6.79
CA ASN A 256 9.04 -0.60 6.62
C ASN A 256 9.39 -0.46 5.14
N LYS A 257 10.18 0.57 4.85
CA LYS A 257 10.71 0.77 3.50
C LYS A 257 11.75 -0.32 3.19
N PRO A 258 11.84 -0.76 1.93
CA PRO A 258 12.90 -1.67 1.50
C PRO A 258 14.28 -1.03 1.67
N VAL A 259 15.32 -1.85 1.84
CA VAL A 259 16.70 -1.40 2.03
C VAL A 259 17.50 -1.64 0.76
N ILE A 260 18.12 -0.59 0.22
CA ILE A 260 19.07 -0.67 -0.90
C ILE A 260 20.50 -0.69 -0.32
N ASN A 261 21.24 -1.75 -0.61
CA ASN A 261 22.66 -1.87 -0.30
C ASN A 261 23.46 -1.50 -1.56
N ALA A 262 24.03 -0.29 -1.53
CA ALA A 262 24.94 0.22 -2.55
C ALA A 262 26.06 1.00 -1.86
N LYS A 263 27.28 0.91 -2.38
CA LYS A 263 28.46 1.60 -1.87
C LYS A 263 29.04 2.53 -2.93
N ASP A 264 29.72 3.57 -2.47
CA ASP A 264 30.52 4.44 -3.32
C ASP A 264 31.59 3.62 -4.05
N GLN A 265 31.91 4.02 -5.28
CA GLN A 265 32.85 3.31 -6.14
C GLN A 265 33.91 4.26 -6.69
N THR A 266 35.12 3.74 -6.84
CA THR A 266 36.20 4.41 -7.57
C THR A 266 36.46 3.63 -8.84
N ILE A 267 36.49 4.32 -9.98
CA ILE A 267 36.80 3.73 -11.28
C ILE A 267 37.93 4.50 -11.95
N LEU A 268 38.74 3.80 -12.72
CA LEU A 268 39.79 4.42 -13.50
C LEU A 268 39.21 5.09 -14.75
N LEU A 269 39.84 6.19 -15.18
CA LEU A 269 39.51 6.90 -16.41
C LEU A 269 39.41 5.93 -17.59
N ASN A 270 38.36 6.10 -18.39
CA ASN A 270 38.01 5.29 -19.58
C ASN A 270 37.67 3.81 -19.32
N LYS A 271 37.57 3.35 -18.07
CA LYS A 271 37.08 1.99 -17.79
C LYS A 271 35.56 1.90 -17.83
N GLU A 272 35.06 0.70 -18.12
CA GLU A 272 33.63 0.41 -18.09
C GLU A 272 33.06 0.47 -16.67
N PHE A 273 31.87 1.04 -16.53
CA PHE A 273 31.15 1.16 -15.26
C PHE A 273 29.76 0.53 -15.40
N SER A 274 29.45 -0.43 -14.53
CA SER A 274 28.16 -1.11 -14.52
C SER A 274 27.31 -0.62 -13.34
N LEU A 275 26.18 0.00 -13.67
CA LEU A 275 25.30 0.69 -12.72
C LEU A 275 24.74 -0.21 -11.61
N LEU A 276 24.54 -1.50 -11.88
CA LEU A 276 23.91 -2.41 -10.90
C LEU A 276 24.92 -3.39 -10.29
N LYS A 277 26.22 -3.26 -10.61
CA LYS A 277 27.23 -4.19 -10.10
C LYS A 277 27.40 -3.99 -8.59
N GLY A 278 27.04 -5.02 -7.83
CA GLY A 278 27.13 -5.02 -6.36
C GLY A 278 26.02 -4.23 -5.66
N VAL A 279 24.97 -3.83 -6.39
CA VAL A 279 23.79 -3.19 -5.83
C VAL A 279 22.74 -4.26 -5.56
N THR A 280 22.27 -4.35 -4.32
CA THR A 280 21.18 -5.27 -3.93
C THR A 280 20.07 -4.54 -3.19
N ALA A 281 18.88 -5.11 -3.19
CA ALA A 281 17.76 -4.60 -2.41
C ALA A 281 16.97 -5.74 -1.78
N GLN A 282 16.47 -5.52 -0.56
CA GLN A 282 15.64 -6.47 0.16
C GLN A 282 14.56 -5.75 0.97
N ASP A 283 13.42 -6.40 1.18
CA ASP A 283 12.39 -5.93 2.13
C ASP A 283 12.74 -6.33 3.58
N LYS A 284 11.82 -6.07 4.52
CA LYS A 284 12.00 -6.36 5.95
C LYS A 284 12.03 -7.87 6.22
N GLU A 285 11.32 -8.65 5.42
CA GLU A 285 11.25 -10.10 5.44
C GLU A 285 12.50 -10.77 4.89
N GLY A 286 13.32 -10.02 4.15
CA GLY A 286 14.51 -10.52 3.50
C GLY A 286 14.24 -11.11 2.12
N ASN A 287 13.09 -10.83 1.50
CA ASN A 287 12.86 -11.18 0.10
C ASN A 287 13.75 -10.30 -0.80
N ASP A 288 14.34 -10.93 -1.82
CA ASP A 288 15.22 -10.24 -2.77
C ASP A 288 14.41 -9.38 -3.76
N LEU A 289 14.63 -8.06 -3.69
CA LEU A 289 14.05 -7.06 -4.58
C LEU A 289 15.06 -6.52 -5.60
N THR A 290 16.26 -7.10 -5.69
CA THR A 290 17.36 -6.58 -6.53
C THR A 290 16.97 -6.37 -7.99
N LYS A 291 16.09 -7.23 -8.53
CA LYS A 291 15.59 -7.11 -9.91
C LYS A 291 14.60 -5.97 -10.14
N LYS A 292 14.05 -5.39 -9.07
CA LYS A 292 13.07 -4.29 -9.11
C LYS A 292 13.73 -2.91 -8.95
N ILE A 293 15.06 -2.85 -8.76
CA ILE A 293 15.78 -1.58 -8.60
C ILE A 293 15.71 -0.78 -9.91
N VAL A 294 15.35 0.49 -9.80
CA VAL A 294 15.30 1.45 -10.89
C VAL A 294 16.36 2.52 -10.67
N VAL A 295 17.11 2.87 -11.71
CA VAL A 295 18.05 4.01 -11.67
C VAL A 295 17.28 5.28 -12.03
N THR A 296 17.09 6.16 -11.05
CA THR A 296 16.32 7.41 -11.23
C THR A 296 17.20 8.57 -11.68
N LYS A 297 18.50 8.50 -11.40
CA LYS A 297 19.48 9.50 -11.83
C LYS A 297 20.86 8.87 -12.03
N ASN A 298 21.54 9.25 -13.11
CA ASN A 298 22.92 8.86 -13.39
C ASN A 298 23.67 10.04 -14.03
N THR A 299 24.72 10.54 -13.39
CA THR A 299 25.58 11.59 -13.95
C THR A 299 26.99 11.12 -14.30
N VAL A 300 27.29 9.83 -14.19
CA VAL A 300 28.65 9.28 -14.34
C VAL A 300 29.19 9.50 -15.75
N ASN A 301 30.36 10.13 -15.84
CA ASN A 301 31.12 10.26 -17.08
C ASN A 301 32.52 9.67 -16.90
N THR A 302 32.71 8.45 -17.41
CA THR A 302 33.99 7.72 -17.29
C THR A 302 35.13 8.32 -18.09
N LYS A 303 34.87 9.29 -18.97
CA LYS A 303 35.88 9.96 -19.82
C LYS A 303 36.39 11.26 -19.21
N LYS A 304 35.86 11.67 -18.05
CA LYS A 304 36.25 12.92 -17.40
C LYS A 304 36.46 12.68 -15.92
N LEU A 305 37.58 13.15 -15.39
CA LEU A 305 37.86 13.07 -13.96
C LEU A 305 36.83 13.86 -13.14
N GLY A 306 36.54 13.33 -11.96
CA GLY A 306 35.64 13.97 -11.01
C GLY A 306 34.72 12.99 -10.30
N THR A 307 33.88 13.54 -9.45
CA THR A 307 32.88 12.80 -8.68
C THR A 307 31.51 12.96 -9.31
N TYR A 308 30.82 11.84 -9.49
CA TYR A 308 29.50 11.76 -10.09
C TYR A 308 28.53 11.05 -9.16
N ASN A 309 27.23 11.22 -9.39
CA ASN A 309 26.19 10.67 -8.53
C ASN A 309 25.31 9.71 -9.32
N VAL A 310 24.92 8.63 -8.64
CA VAL A 310 23.90 7.69 -9.10
C VAL A 310 22.86 7.54 -8.01
N CYS A 311 21.57 7.66 -8.37
CA CYS A 311 20.45 7.47 -7.45
C CYS A 311 19.64 6.24 -7.88
N TYR A 312 19.40 5.36 -6.92
CA TYR A 312 18.58 4.16 -7.06
C TYR A 312 17.28 4.34 -6.30
N GLU A 313 16.21 3.75 -6.82
CA GLU A 313 14.92 3.60 -6.16
C GLU A 313 14.47 2.14 -6.22
N VAL A 314 13.81 1.66 -5.17
CA VAL A 314 13.13 0.37 -5.18
C VAL A 314 11.81 0.49 -4.43
N THR A 315 10.77 -0.14 -4.97
CA THR A 315 9.44 -0.24 -4.37
C THR A 315 9.12 -1.70 -4.08
N ASP A 316 8.66 -2.00 -2.87
CA ASP A 316 8.23 -3.34 -2.49
C ASP A 316 6.83 -3.70 -3.02
N SER A 317 6.34 -4.89 -2.70
CA SER A 317 4.98 -5.33 -3.06
C SER A 317 3.86 -4.60 -2.33
N TYR A 318 4.19 -3.88 -1.25
CA TYR A 318 3.26 -3.14 -0.42
C TYR A 318 3.16 -1.66 -0.81
N GLY A 319 3.98 -1.21 -1.76
CA GLY A 319 3.99 0.16 -2.29
C GLY A 319 4.95 1.10 -1.58
N GLN A 320 5.79 0.61 -0.66
CA GLN A 320 6.78 1.43 0.03
C GLN A 320 8.03 1.59 -0.83
N SER A 321 8.42 2.85 -1.09
CA SER A 321 9.64 3.18 -1.83
C SER A 321 10.79 3.60 -0.93
N SER A 322 12.01 3.23 -1.34
CA SER A 322 13.27 3.67 -0.75
C SER A 322 14.20 4.20 -1.83
N THR A 323 15.01 5.20 -1.50
CA THR A 323 16.01 5.76 -2.41
C THR A 323 17.40 5.73 -1.79
N LYS A 324 18.42 5.53 -2.62
CA LYS A 324 19.82 5.53 -2.21
C LYS A 324 20.68 6.21 -3.27
N GLU A 325 21.43 7.22 -2.84
CA GLU A 325 22.44 7.89 -3.66
C GLU A 325 23.84 7.37 -3.31
N ILE A 326 24.67 7.13 -4.33
CA ILE A 326 26.10 6.80 -4.21
C ILE A 326 26.95 7.78 -5.02
N LYS A 327 28.21 7.90 -4.62
CA LYS A 327 29.23 8.64 -5.37
C LYS A 327 30.11 7.68 -6.17
N VAL A 328 30.41 8.08 -7.40
CA VAL A 328 31.34 7.39 -8.28
C VAL A 328 32.47 8.35 -8.62
N GLU A 329 33.67 8.03 -8.17
CA GLU A 329 34.86 8.84 -8.40
C GLU A 329 35.64 8.28 -9.58
N VAL A 330 35.88 9.12 -10.58
CA VAL A 330 36.72 8.80 -11.74
C VAL A 330 38.10 9.40 -11.49
N VAL A 331 39.08 8.52 -11.30
CA VAL A 331 40.47 8.87 -10.99
C VAL A 331 41.41 8.44 -12.12
N GLU A 332 42.57 9.07 -12.19
CA GLU A 332 43.66 8.60 -13.04
C GLU A 332 44.37 7.42 -12.39
N GLU A 333 44.97 6.57 -13.23
CA GLU A 333 45.86 5.53 -12.79
C GLU A 333 47.17 6.17 -12.32
N VAL A 334 47.50 6.00 -11.04
CA VAL A 334 48.75 6.52 -10.47
C VAL A 334 49.83 5.45 -10.66
N GLU A 335 50.67 5.60 -11.68
CA GLU A 335 51.88 4.78 -11.85
C GLU A 335 52.99 5.26 -10.92
N TYR A 336 53.15 4.60 -9.77
CA TYR A 336 54.20 4.90 -8.78
C TYR A 336 55.63 4.66 -9.29
N GLU A 337 55.83 3.84 -10.33
CA GLU A 337 57.17 3.51 -10.85
C GLU A 337 57.88 4.72 -11.48
N ASN A 338 57.14 5.63 -12.11
CA ASN A 338 57.72 6.79 -12.78
C ASN A 338 58.25 7.85 -11.81
N GLU A 339 57.63 8.03 -10.64
CA GLU A 339 58.11 9.00 -9.64
C GLU A 339 59.34 8.50 -8.89
N VAL A 340 59.40 7.20 -8.56
CA VAL A 340 60.56 6.60 -7.90
C VAL A 340 61.78 6.60 -8.83
N GLN A 341 61.65 6.18 -10.09
CA GLN A 341 62.75 6.25 -11.05
C GLN A 341 63.24 7.68 -11.31
N ASN A 342 62.34 8.66 -11.34
CA ASN A 342 62.72 10.06 -11.53
C ASN A 342 63.44 10.63 -10.28
N MET A 343 63.05 10.20 -9.08
CA MET A 343 63.78 10.49 -7.85
C MET A 343 65.14 9.79 -7.79
N GLU A 344 65.21 8.51 -8.14
CA GLU A 344 66.47 7.76 -8.21
C GLU A 344 67.45 8.39 -9.20
N ASN A 345 66.98 8.77 -10.39
CA ASN A 345 67.80 9.47 -11.39
C ASN A 345 68.28 10.84 -10.91
N LYS A 346 67.45 11.60 -10.18
CA LYS A 346 67.86 12.87 -9.55
C LYS A 346 68.90 12.65 -8.44
N VAL A 347 68.73 11.62 -7.62
CA VAL A 347 69.67 11.26 -6.54
C VAL A 347 71.00 10.78 -7.13
N LEU A 348 70.98 9.93 -8.15
CA LEU A 348 72.19 9.46 -8.84
C LEU A 348 72.95 10.62 -9.50
N LYS A 349 72.24 11.56 -10.15
CA LYS A 349 72.83 12.78 -10.72
C LYS A 349 73.42 13.71 -9.64
N PHE A 350 72.78 13.78 -8.47
CA PHE A 350 73.29 14.55 -7.34
C PHE A 350 74.57 13.91 -6.77
N ILE A 351 74.59 12.60 -6.58
CA ILE A 351 75.77 11.85 -6.10
C ILE A 351 76.94 11.99 -7.09
N SER A 352 76.69 11.91 -8.40
CA SER A 352 77.75 12.04 -9.42
C SER A 352 78.34 13.45 -9.50
N THR A 353 77.59 14.48 -9.08
CA THR A 353 78.03 15.88 -9.16
C THR A 353 78.85 16.31 -7.94
N TYR A 354 78.57 15.75 -6.76
CA TYR A 354 79.17 16.22 -5.49
C TYR A 354 80.13 15.22 -4.80
N GLY A 355 80.38 14.05 -5.39
CA GLY A 355 81.34 13.07 -4.87
C GLY A 355 81.05 12.60 -3.44
N TYR A 356 82.07 12.24 -2.66
CA TYR A 356 81.95 11.67 -1.29
C TYR A 356 81.07 12.49 -0.33
N LEU A 357 80.88 13.79 -0.56
CA LEU A 357 80.00 14.64 0.25
C LEU A 357 78.50 14.41 -0.05
N GLY A 358 78.16 14.00 -1.28
CA GLY A 358 76.79 13.69 -1.71
C GLY A 358 76.24 12.38 -1.14
N ILE A 359 77.12 11.43 -0.80
CA ILE A 359 76.73 10.11 -0.24
C ILE A 359 76.11 10.26 1.16
N ILE A 360 76.61 11.19 1.98
CA ILE A 360 76.12 11.41 3.35
C ILE A 360 74.71 12.03 3.34
N ILE A 361 74.44 12.94 2.40
CA ILE A 361 73.12 13.60 2.27
C ILE A 361 72.06 12.64 1.71
N ALA A 362 72.44 11.79 0.74
CA ALA A 362 71.53 10.79 0.18
C ALA A 362 71.08 9.74 1.22
N PHE A 363 71.98 9.34 2.14
CA PHE A 363 71.66 8.40 3.21
C PHE A 363 70.61 8.98 4.20
N MET A 364 70.70 10.28 4.49
CA MET A 364 69.70 10.97 5.34
C MET A 364 68.33 11.11 4.66
N MET A 365 68.27 11.29 3.34
CA MET A 365 67.00 11.32 2.61
C MET A 365 66.31 9.95 2.53
N SER A 366 67.06 8.85 2.33
CA SER A 366 66.48 7.49 2.27
C SER A 366 65.81 7.04 3.58
N THR A 367 66.35 7.49 4.72
CA THR A 367 65.80 7.21 6.05
C THR A 367 64.55 8.05 6.34
N PHE A 368 64.40 9.21 5.68
CA PHE A 368 63.21 10.05 5.79
C PHE A 368 62.04 9.50 4.96
N ILE A 369 62.30 9.01 3.73
CA ILE A 369 61.28 8.39 2.86
C ILE A 369 60.73 7.10 3.49
N ASN A 370 61.61 6.22 4.01
CA ASN A 370 61.20 5.00 4.74
C ASN A 370 60.37 5.28 6.01
N ARG A 371 60.48 6.48 6.58
CA ARG A 371 59.66 6.91 7.72
C ARG A 371 58.30 7.44 7.29
N TRP A 372 58.20 8.04 6.11
CA TRP A 372 56.95 8.60 5.58
C TRP A 372 55.97 7.51 5.13
N ASP A 373 56.45 6.43 4.51
CA ASP A 373 55.63 5.27 4.11
C ASP A 373 55.04 4.49 5.28
N LYS A 374 55.60 4.62 6.49
CA LYS A 374 55.05 4.02 7.71
C LYS A 374 53.98 4.88 8.40
N MET A 375 53.68 6.07 7.88
CA MET A 375 52.77 7.06 8.50
C MET A 375 51.50 7.35 7.68
N LYS A 376 51.25 6.62 6.59
CA LYS A 376 49.91 6.50 5.96
C LYS A 376 49.38 5.10 6.20
#